data_AF-A0A524FNG7-F1
#
_entry.id   AF-A0A524FNG7-F1
#
_cell.length_a   1.000
_cell.length_b   1.000
_cell.length_c   1.000
_cell.angle_alpha   90.00
_cell.angle_beta   90.00
_cell.angle_gamma   90.00
#
_symmetry.space_group_name_H-M   'P 1'
#
loop_
_entity.id
_entity.type
_entity.pdbx_description
1 polymer ?
#
loop_
_entity_poly.entity_id
_entity_poly.type
_entity_poly.pdbx_seq_one_letter_code
_entity_poly.pdbx_strand_id
1 'polypeptide(L)'
;MIEFAEEIKDYLVQDNIQAVQTLISDLMKSYGWKEIVSLLKTVTTSLYRKHLLKTHKTVLTIFGLSELVGVDCDIFAEMGSIPEPESMEHASDLLFDNFIQVARSPFCSGGSTLFFDVTKLSATRSVLIIPDLIEARYRETIFILSEYDQLLPTLTKDWMEVSRLWRCGYGLRILKARNHGLMIHVKDYKEIRKSLAKQLGVNLEQIARERNRLIRESNSEFLQLSHELDVFILSYIVSLGVIGKFDPKYKSLIDPEDSDEF
;
A
#
# COMPACT_ATOMS: atom_id res chain seq x y z
N MET A 1 -31.79 -1.99 6.68
CA MET A 1 -30.48 -2.13 6.00
C MET A 1 -30.37 -1.33 4.72
N ILE A 2 -31.34 -1.39 3.78
CA ILE A 2 -31.28 -0.59 2.54
C ILE A 2 -31.29 0.92 2.82
N GLU A 3 -32.17 1.39 3.71
CA GLU A 3 -32.24 2.82 4.08
C GLU A 3 -30.92 3.33 4.68
N PHE A 4 -30.32 2.58 5.61
CA PHE A 4 -29.01 2.90 6.18
C PHE A 4 -27.88 2.88 5.13
N ALA A 5 -27.99 2.04 4.10
CA ALA A 5 -26.99 2.00 3.04
C ALA A 5 -26.96 3.31 2.24
N GLU A 6 -28.12 3.85 1.89
CA GLU A 6 -28.22 5.14 1.20
C GLU A 6 -27.77 6.29 2.09
N GLU A 7 -28.12 6.27 3.37
CA GLU A 7 -27.68 7.31 4.33
C GLU A 7 -26.16 7.32 4.52
N ILE A 8 -25.51 6.15 4.67
CA ILE A 8 -24.04 6.07 4.73
C ILE A 8 -23.43 6.57 3.41
N LYS A 9 -23.99 6.22 2.24
CA LYS A 9 -23.49 6.72 0.96
C LYS A 9 -23.54 8.24 0.90
N ASP A 10 -24.65 8.85 1.28
CA ASP A 10 -24.83 10.30 1.28
C ASP A 10 -23.79 11.00 2.17
N TYR A 11 -23.55 10.47 3.37
CA TYR A 11 -22.51 11.01 4.24
C TYR A 11 -21.10 10.83 3.67
N LEU A 12 -20.80 9.68 3.05
CA LEU A 12 -19.50 9.43 2.43
C LEU A 12 -19.25 10.31 1.19
N VAL A 13 -20.27 10.62 0.40
CA VAL A 13 -20.16 11.57 -0.73
C VAL A 13 -19.87 12.99 -0.25
N GLN A 14 -20.33 13.35 0.95
CA GLN A 14 -20.10 14.64 1.59
C GLN A 14 -18.82 14.68 2.44
N ASP A 15 -18.00 13.63 2.42
CA ASP A 15 -16.83 13.44 3.30
C ASP A 15 -17.15 13.59 4.80
N ASN A 16 -18.40 13.34 5.21
CA ASN A 16 -18.88 13.48 6.58
C ASN A 16 -18.67 12.19 7.38
N ILE A 17 -17.40 11.88 7.66
CA ILE A 17 -17.00 10.68 8.39
C ILE A 17 -17.61 10.63 9.81
N GLN A 18 -17.76 11.78 10.47
CA GLN A 18 -18.33 11.85 11.82
C GLN A 18 -19.80 11.39 11.85
N ALA A 19 -20.59 11.75 10.84
CA ALA A 19 -21.97 11.29 10.72
C ALA A 19 -22.02 9.77 10.49
N VAL A 20 -21.13 9.23 9.64
CA VAL A 20 -21.00 7.78 9.42
C VAL A 20 -20.65 7.05 10.72
N GLN A 21 -19.68 7.54 11.49
CA GLN A 21 -19.30 6.96 12.78
C GLN A 21 -20.46 6.96 13.78
N THR A 22 -21.24 8.05 13.82
CA THR A 22 -22.41 8.17 14.70
C THR A 22 -23.47 7.15 14.32
N LEU A 23 -23.80 7.05 13.03
CA LEU A 23 -24.78 6.11 12.51
C LEU A 23 -24.35 4.65 12.78
N ILE A 24 -23.09 4.29 12.54
CA ILE A 24 -22.57 2.95 12.84
C ILE A 24 -22.69 2.65 14.33
N SER A 25 -22.33 3.60 15.19
CA SER A 25 -22.42 3.43 16.65
C SER A 25 -23.86 3.15 17.10
N ASP A 26 -24.85 3.76 16.44
CA ASP A 26 -26.26 3.48 16.71
C ASP A 26 -26.70 2.12 16.16
N LEU A 27 -26.22 1.73 14.97
CA LEU A 27 -26.50 0.41 14.40
C LEU A 27 -25.94 -0.73 15.25
N MET A 28 -24.78 -0.55 15.88
CA MET A 28 -24.18 -1.54 16.79
C MET A 28 -25.06 -1.89 17.99
N LYS A 29 -26.04 -1.04 18.35
CA LYS A 29 -26.99 -1.33 19.44
C LYS A 29 -28.07 -2.34 19.03
N SER A 30 -28.30 -2.51 17.73
CA SER A 30 -29.46 -3.23 17.19
C SER A 30 -29.09 -4.34 16.19
N TYR A 31 -27.87 -4.33 15.67
CA TYR A 31 -27.40 -5.24 14.63
C TYR A 31 -26.06 -5.86 15.04
N GLY A 32 -25.83 -7.09 14.60
CA GLY A 32 -24.55 -7.77 14.81
C GLY A 32 -23.44 -7.20 13.94
N TRP A 33 -22.20 -7.29 14.40
CA TRP A 33 -21.02 -6.75 13.75
C TRP A 33 -20.87 -7.23 12.31
N LYS A 34 -21.10 -8.52 12.05
CA LYS A 34 -21.02 -9.07 10.68
C LYS A 34 -22.02 -8.43 9.72
N GLU A 35 -23.20 -8.02 10.22
CA GLU A 35 -24.20 -7.31 9.41
C GLU A 35 -23.72 -5.89 9.09
N ILE A 36 -23.08 -5.23 10.05
CA ILE A 36 -22.48 -3.90 9.88
C ILE A 36 -21.31 -3.95 8.90
N VAL A 37 -20.41 -4.94 9.02
CA VAL A 37 -19.31 -5.16 8.06
C VAL A 37 -19.85 -5.40 6.65
N SER A 38 -20.90 -6.22 6.51
CA SER A 38 -21.56 -6.48 5.23
C SER A 38 -22.19 -5.21 4.64
N LEU A 39 -22.82 -4.38 5.48
CA LEU A 39 -23.37 -3.08 5.08
C LEU A 39 -22.27 -2.16 4.56
N LEU A 40 -21.18 -1.99 5.31
CA LEU A 40 -20.04 -1.17 4.92
C LEU A 40 -19.44 -1.65 3.61
N LYS A 41 -19.18 -2.95 3.48
CA LYS A 41 -18.68 -3.57 2.24
C LYS A 41 -19.59 -3.25 1.06
N THR A 42 -20.90 -3.40 1.23
CA THR A 42 -21.89 -3.13 0.19
C THR A 42 -21.86 -1.66 -0.23
N VAL A 43 -21.88 -0.75 0.74
CA VAL A 43 -21.89 0.70 0.50
C VAL A 43 -20.62 1.16 -0.19
N THR A 44 -19.45 0.82 0.36
CA THR A 44 -18.17 1.31 -0.17
C THR A 44 -17.86 0.69 -1.53
N THR A 45 -18.19 -0.58 -1.76
CA THR A 45 -18.03 -1.22 -3.07
C THR A 45 -18.99 -0.63 -4.10
N SER A 46 -20.22 -0.28 -3.71
CA SER A 46 -21.15 0.42 -4.59
C SER A 46 -20.69 1.83 -4.95
N LEU A 47 -20.09 2.56 -3.99
CA LEU A 47 -19.70 3.95 -4.16
C LEU A 47 -18.38 4.10 -4.91
N TYR A 48 -17.38 3.30 -4.52
CA TYR A 48 -16.02 3.39 -5.04
C TYR A 48 -15.71 2.29 -6.06
N ARG A 49 -16.65 1.42 -6.39
CA ARG A 49 -16.49 0.35 -7.40
C ARG A 49 -15.19 -0.44 -7.19
N LYS A 50 -14.27 -0.39 -8.17
CA LYS A 50 -12.98 -1.09 -8.19
C LYS A 50 -11.85 -0.33 -7.50
N HIS A 51 -12.09 0.87 -6.96
CA HIS A 51 -11.08 1.66 -6.26
C HIS A 51 -10.79 1.09 -4.87
N LEU A 52 -9.98 0.03 -4.84
CA LEU A 52 -9.64 -0.70 -3.63
C LEU A 52 -8.97 0.19 -2.58
N LEU A 53 -7.99 1.02 -2.99
CA LEU A 53 -7.28 1.89 -2.06
C LEU A 53 -8.19 2.96 -1.44
N LYS A 54 -9.11 3.54 -2.24
CA LYS A 54 -10.10 4.50 -1.73
C LYS A 54 -11.02 3.83 -0.72
N THR A 55 -11.48 2.62 -1.04
CA THR A 55 -12.28 1.79 -0.13
C THR A 55 -11.55 1.52 1.18
N HIS A 56 -10.32 1.01 1.12
CA HIS A 56 -9.48 0.78 2.31
C HIS A 56 -9.31 2.05 3.15
N LYS A 57 -8.90 3.15 2.50
CA LYS A 57 -8.68 4.42 3.19
C LYS A 57 -9.96 4.91 3.87
N THR A 58 -11.09 4.91 3.17
CA THR A 58 -12.37 5.37 3.74
C THR A 58 -12.77 4.52 4.93
N VAL A 59 -12.75 3.19 4.79
CA VAL A 59 -13.11 2.27 5.88
C VAL A 59 -12.19 2.49 7.08
N LEU A 60 -10.87 2.47 6.89
CA LEU A 60 -9.94 2.74 7.98
C LEU A 60 -10.15 4.11 8.62
N THR A 61 -10.53 5.14 7.85
CA THR A 61 -10.81 6.47 8.38
C THR A 61 -12.06 6.48 9.27
N ILE A 62 -13.10 5.72 8.93
CA ILE A 62 -14.26 5.51 9.81
C ILE A 62 -13.83 4.96 11.17
N PHE A 63 -12.85 4.05 11.21
CA PHE A 63 -12.33 3.49 12.46
C PHE A 63 -11.17 4.28 13.07
N GLY A 64 -10.79 5.44 12.51
CA GLY A 64 -9.66 6.24 13.01
C GLY A 64 -8.29 5.59 12.81
N LEU A 65 -8.15 4.68 11.85
CA LEU A 65 -6.95 3.87 11.56
C LEU A 65 -6.36 4.18 10.18
N SER A 66 -6.60 5.38 9.65
CA SER A 66 -6.23 5.76 8.27
C SER A 66 -4.73 5.68 7.98
N GLU A 67 -3.87 5.67 9.01
CA GLU A 67 -2.43 5.48 8.87
C GLU A 67 -2.04 4.04 8.50
N LEU A 68 -2.92 3.07 8.74
CA LEU A 68 -2.73 1.66 8.41
C LEU A 68 -3.20 1.31 6.98
N VAL A 69 -3.40 2.31 6.11
CA VAL A 69 -3.81 2.10 4.71
C VAL A 69 -2.85 1.21 3.91
N GLY A 70 -1.61 1.05 4.38
CA GLY A 70 -0.63 0.18 3.74
C GLY A 70 -0.69 -1.30 4.09
N VAL A 71 -1.62 -1.72 4.93
CA VAL A 71 -1.84 -3.14 5.18
C VAL A 71 -2.45 -3.80 3.94
N ASP A 72 -1.72 -4.78 3.40
CA ASP A 72 -2.08 -5.53 2.18
C ASP A 72 -2.93 -6.76 2.56
N CYS A 73 -4.25 -6.58 2.69
CA CYS A 73 -5.21 -7.62 3.07
C CYS A 73 -6.61 -7.37 2.50
N ASP A 74 -7.53 -8.34 2.60
CA ASP A 74 -8.97 -8.07 2.44
C ASP A 74 -9.50 -7.43 3.73
N ILE A 75 -9.64 -6.10 3.75
CA ILE A 75 -10.06 -5.37 4.94
C ILE A 75 -11.38 -5.86 5.52
N PHE A 76 -12.34 -6.32 4.69
CA PHE A 76 -13.64 -6.75 5.18
C PHE A 76 -13.59 -8.17 5.74
N ALA A 77 -12.72 -9.03 5.21
CA ALA A 77 -12.45 -10.33 5.80
C ALA A 77 -11.82 -10.18 7.19
N GLU A 78 -10.84 -9.27 7.31
CA GLU A 78 -10.19 -8.96 8.60
C GLU A 78 -11.16 -8.29 9.58
N MET A 79 -12.03 -7.39 9.13
CA MET A 79 -13.08 -6.85 9.98
C MET A 79 -14.06 -7.93 10.41
N GLY A 80 -14.43 -8.86 9.54
CA GLY A 80 -15.36 -9.94 9.88
C GLY A 80 -14.78 -11.01 10.81
N SER A 81 -13.46 -11.03 11.02
CA SER A 81 -12.75 -12.03 11.82
C SER A 81 -12.57 -11.63 13.29
N ILE A 82 -12.66 -10.33 13.62
CA ILE A 82 -12.55 -9.87 15.01
C ILE A 82 -13.75 -10.30 15.87
N PRO A 83 -13.56 -10.43 17.20
CA PRO A 83 -14.67 -10.62 18.13
C PRO A 83 -15.72 -9.51 18.02
N GLU A 84 -16.96 -9.82 18.41
CA GLU A 84 -18.06 -8.85 18.43
C GLU A 84 -17.69 -7.64 19.33
N PRO A 85 -17.54 -6.43 18.76
CA PRO A 85 -17.18 -5.25 19.53
C PRO A 85 -18.41 -4.67 20.25
N GLU A 86 -18.19 -4.21 21.47
CA GLU A 86 -19.23 -3.59 22.32
C GLU A 86 -19.51 -2.13 21.96
N SER A 87 -18.57 -1.48 21.29
CA SER A 87 -18.64 -0.07 20.91
C SER A 87 -17.75 0.20 19.70
N MET A 88 -17.90 1.37 19.10
CA MET A 88 -17.08 1.80 17.97
C MET A 88 -15.61 1.91 18.37
N GLU A 89 -15.32 2.44 19.57
CA GLU A 89 -13.95 2.50 20.12
C GLU A 89 -13.35 1.11 20.33
N HIS A 90 -14.14 0.17 20.88
CA HIS A 90 -13.71 -1.22 21.04
C HIS A 90 -13.45 -1.89 19.67
N ALA A 91 -14.28 -1.61 18.65
CA ALA A 91 -14.03 -2.07 17.29
C ALA A 91 -12.71 -1.51 16.73
N SER A 92 -12.45 -0.21 16.89
CA SER A 92 -11.19 0.42 16.49
C SER A 92 -9.97 -0.22 17.15
N ASP A 93 -10.07 -0.60 18.42
CA ASP A 93 -8.99 -1.26 19.16
C ASP A 93 -8.73 -2.68 18.67
N LEU A 94 -9.78 -3.49 18.53
CA LEU A 94 -9.67 -4.85 17.99
C LEU A 94 -9.12 -4.86 16.57
N LEU A 95 -9.60 -3.95 15.72
CA LEU A 95 -9.12 -3.81 14.35
C LEU A 95 -7.67 -3.36 14.31
N PHE A 96 -7.28 -2.41 15.15
CA PHE A 96 -5.90 -1.98 15.24
C PHE A 96 -4.99 -3.17 15.59
N ASP A 97 -5.29 -3.90 16.65
CA ASP A 97 -4.46 -5.03 17.08
C ASP A 97 -4.35 -6.08 15.98
N ASN A 98 -5.47 -6.38 15.30
CA ASN A 98 -5.47 -7.29 14.16
C ASN A 98 -4.60 -6.77 12.99
N PHE A 99 -4.80 -5.52 12.57
CA PHE A 99 -4.05 -4.94 11.45
C PHE A 99 -2.56 -4.79 11.74
N ILE A 100 -2.16 -4.53 12.99
CA ILE A 100 -0.74 -4.56 13.38
C ILE A 100 -0.14 -5.94 13.17
N GLN A 101 -0.86 -7.00 13.56
CA GLN A 101 -0.39 -8.38 13.36
C GLN A 101 -0.30 -8.73 11.87
N VAL A 102 -1.33 -8.36 11.10
CA VAL A 102 -1.38 -8.55 9.65
C VAL A 102 -0.27 -7.77 8.96
N ALA A 103 0.08 -6.56 9.41
CA ALA A 103 1.17 -5.76 8.84
C ALA A 103 2.56 -6.36 9.08
N ARG A 104 2.79 -6.94 10.26
CA ARG A 104 4.11 -7.46 10.66
C ARG A 104 4.53 -8.69 9.87
N SER A 105 3.59 -9.57 9.52
CA SER A 105 3.90 -10.80 8.78
C SER A 105 4.57 -10.50 7.41
N PRO A 106 4.00 -9.64 6.54
CA PRO A 106 4.63 -9.14 5.32
C PRO A 106 5.99 -8.46 5.55
N PHE A 107 6.16 -7.70 6.64
CA PHE A 107 7.44 -7.06 6.95
C PHE A 107 8.57 -8.07 7.22
N CYS A 108 8.25 -9.30 7.60
CA CYS A 108 9.23 -10.38 7.75
C CYS A 108 9.39 -11.20 6.47
N SER A 109 8.31 -11.42 5.71
CA SER A 109 8.31 -12.31 4.54
C SER A 109 8.61 -11.63 3.20
N GLY A 110 8.79 -10.29 3.18
CA GLY A 110 9.10 -9.55 1.97
C GLY A 110 7.88 -8.98 1.24
N GLY A 111 6.80 -8.66 1.95
CA GLY A 111 5.70 -7.91 1.38
C GLY A 111 6.03 -6.43 1.16
N SER A 112 5.12 -5.74 0.47
CA SER A 112 5.29 -4.33 0.12
C SER A 112 5.26 -3.40 1.33
N THR A 113 6.06 -2.34 1.26
CA THR A 113 6.05 -1.25 2.25
C THR A 113 5.44 0.05 1.71
N LEU A 114 4.82 -0.02 0.52
CA LEU A 114 4.55 1.12 -0.35
C LEU A 114 3.70 2.22 0.30
N PHE A 115 2.60 1.84 0.94
CA PHE A 115 1.57 2.77 1.41
C PHE A 115 1.69 3.15 2.89
N PHE A 116 2.73 2.68 3.58
CA PHE A 116 2.99 3.11 4.95
C PHE A 116 3.68 4.48 5.00
N ASP A 117 3.06 5.46 5.65
CA ASP A 117 3.67 6.78 5.87
C ASP A 117 4.26 6.88 7.28
N VAL A 118 5.60 6.86 7.38
CA VAL A 118 6.33 6.92 8.66
C VAL A 118 5.95 8.16 9.48
N THR A 119 5.66 9.28 8.82
CA THR A 119 5.27 10.53 9.50
C THR A 119 3.92 10.35 10.18
N LYS A 120 2.94 9.78 9.46
CA LYS A 120 1.61 9.50 10.01
C LYS A 120 1.66 8.46 11.12
N LEU A 121 2.38 7.35 10.89
CA LEU A 121 2.56 6.30 11.89
C LEU A 121 3.20 6.84 13.18
N SER A 122 4.17 7.76 13.07
CA SER A 122 4.86 8.33 14.22
C SER A 122 3.98 9.19 15.12
N ALA A 123 2.85 9.67 14.60
CA ALA A 123 1.89 10.50 15.31
C ALA A 123 0.78 9.69 15.99
N THR A 124 0.76 8.35 15.84
CA THR A 124 -0.27 7.48 16.40
C THR A 124 0.35 6.32 17.18
N ARG A 125 -0.49 5.47 17.78
CA ARG A 125 -0.04 4.21 18.41
C ARG A 125 0.62 3.24 17.41
N SER A 126 0.44 3.45 16.10
CA SER A 126 1.10 2.69 15.04
C SER A 126 2.62 2.90 14.97
N VAL A 127 3.20 3.79 15.79
CA VAL A 127 4.66 3.97 15.94
C VAL A 127 5.41 2.66 16.19
N LEU A 128 4.76 1.68 16.81
CA LEU A 128 5.35 0.38 17.17
C LEU A 128 5.76 -0.50 15.98
N ILE A 129 5.24 -0.26 14.77
CA ILE A 129 5.65 -1.00 13.56
C ILE A 129 6.73 -0.29 12.75
N ILE A 130 7.11 0.94 13.12
CA ILE A 130 8.12 1.71 12.38
C ILE A 130 9.47 0.99 12.31
N PRO A 131 10.00 0.37 13.40
CA PRO A 131 11.26 -0.38 13.31
C PRO A 131 11.21 -1.50 12.26
N ASP A 132 10.17 -2.34 12.31
CA ASP A 132 9.95 -3.45 11.38
C ASP A 132 9.82 -2.93 9.93
N LEU A 133 9.10 -1.83 9.75
CA LEU A 133 8.91 -1.17 8.45
C LEU A 133 10.22 -0.62 7.86
N ILE A 134 11.09 -0.01 8.69
CA ILE A 134 12.39 0.51 8.23
C ILE A 134 13.28 -0.65 7.77
N GLU A 135 13.30 -1.74 8.53
CA GLU A 135 14.06 -2.93 8.15
C GLU A 135 13.51 -3.57 6.87
N ALA A 136 12.18 -3.70 6.75
CA ALA A 136 11.53 -4.20 5.54
C ALA A 136 11.88 -3.33 4.32
N ARG A 137 11.84 -2.00 4.45
CA ARG A 137 12.21 -1.04 3.39
C ARG A 137 13.67 -1.15 2.97
N TYR A 138 14.56 -1.29 3.96
CA TYR A 138 15.97 -1.51 3.72
C TYR A 138 16.17 -2.78 2.89
N ARG A 139 15.59 -3.89 3.35
CA ARG A 139 15.68 -5.18 2.67
C ARG A 139 15.13 -5.10 1.25
N GLU A 140 13.88 -4.67 1.10
CA GLU A 140 13.20 -4.46 -0.18
C GLU A 140 14.07 -3.67 -1.17
N THR A 141 14.62 -2.53 -0.74
CA THR A 141 15.41 -1.67 -1.61
C THR A 141 16.74 -2.32 -2.01
N ILE A 142 17.43 -2.99 -1.08
CA ILE A 142 18.69 -3.70 -1.38
C ILE A 142 18.45 -4.82 -2.41
N PHE A 143 17.37 -5.58 -2.27
CA PHE A 143 17.03 -6.63 -3.23
C PHE A 143 16.75 -6.06 -4.63
N ILE A 144 15.94 -5.01 -4.73
CA ILE A 144 15.62 -4.36 -6.01
C ILE A 144 16.87 -3.78 -6.67
N LEU A 145 17.70 -3.04 -5.92
CA LEU A 145 18.94 -2.48 -6.46
C LEU A 145 19.89 -3.57 -6.95
N SER A 146 20.03 -4.67 -6.20
CA SER A 146 20.89 -5.78 -6.62
C SER A 146 20.36 -6.50 -7.85
N GLU A 147 19.04 -6.65 -8.00
CA GLU A 147 18.41 -7.24 -9.18
C GLU A 147 18.72 -6.40 -10.43
N TYR A 148 18.53 -5.10 -10.32
CA TYR A 148 18.79 -4.16 -11.41
C TYR A 148 20.28 -4.05 -11.75
N ASP A 149 21.17 -4.09 -10.77
CA ASP A 149 22.62 -4.11 -11.01
C ASP A 149 23.08 -5.36 -11.78
N GLN A 150 22.41 -6.50 -11.57
CA GLN A 150 22.66 -7.72 -12.34
C GLN A 150 22.08 -7.64 -13.76
N LEU A 151 20.97 -6.93 -13.94
CA LEU A 151 20.34 -6.74 -15.25
C LEU A 151 21.13 -5.78 -16.14
N LEU A 152 21.72 -4.72 -15.57
CA LEU A 152 22.40 -3.65 -16.31
C LEU A 152 23.37 -4.12 -17.41
N PRO A 153 24.29 -5.09 -17.19
CA PRO A 153 25.22 -5.54 -18.22
C PRO A 153 24.57 -6.30 -19.38
N THR A 154 23.33 -6.79 -19.19
CA THR A 154 22.61 -7.59 -20.19
C THR A 154 21.69 -6.75 -21.08
N LEU A 155 21.50 -5.46 -20.75
CA LEU A 155 20.64 -4.57 -21.50
C LEU A 155 21.25 -4.26 -22.87
N THR A 156 20.48 -4.51 -23.92
CA THR A 156 20.83 -4.18 -25.31
C THR A 156 20.47 -2.74 -25.70
N LYS A 157 19.80 -2.01 -24.80
CA LYS A 157 19.32 -0.63 -24.98
C LYS A 157 19.60 0.16 -23.70
N ASP A 158 19.71 1.48 -23.82
CA ASP A 158 19.89 2.37 -22.66
C ASP A 158 18.62 2.60 -21.83
N TRP A 159 17.62 1.72 -21.92
CA TRP A 159 16.36 1.83 -21.21
C TRP A 159 16.10 0.59 -20.38
N MET A 160 15.56 0.78 -19.18
CA MET A 160 15.23 -0.30 -18.27
C MET A 160 13.85 -0.15 -17.66
N GLU A 161 13.26 -1.29 -17.38
CA GLU A 161 11.98 -1.48 -16.71
C GLU A 161 12.20 -1.32 -15.19
N VAL A 162 11.54 -0.33 -14.57
CA VAL A 162 11.70 0.03 -13.15
C VAL A 162 10.43 -0.18 -12.32
N SER A 163 9.52 -1.03 -12.78
CA SER A 163 8.26 -1.31 -12.10
C SER A 163 8.47 -1.83 -10.68
N ARG A 164 9.57 -2.52 -10.36
CA ARG A 164 9.86 -2.96 -8.98
C ARG A 164 10.14 -1.77 -8.06
N LEU A 165 10.81 -0.73 -8.56
CA LEU A 165 11.01 0.49 -7.78
C LEU A 165 9.69 1.23 -7.52
N TRP A 166 8.75 1.20 -8.45
CA TRP A 166 7.40 1.74 -8.23
C TRP A 166 6.61 1.02 -7.12
N ARG A 167 6.99 -0.23 -6.80
CA ARG A 167 6.34 -1.08 -5.81
C ARG A 167 6.92 -1.00 -4.41
N CYS A 168 8.00 -0.22 -4.24
CA CYS A 168 8.64 0.00 -2.95
C CYS A 168 8.49 1.44 -2.47
N GLY A 169 8.37 1.64 -1.15
CA GLY A 169 8.12 2.97 -0.59
C GLY A 169 9.16 4.04 -0.99
N TYR A 170 10.45 3.69 -0.96
CA TYR A 170 11.50 4.63 -1.35
C TYR A 170 11.58 4.88 -2.86
N GLY A 171 11.37 3.83 -3.68
CA GLY A 171 11.40 3.95 -5.13
C GLY A 171 10.24 4.77 -5.67
N LEU A 172 9.00 4.51 -5.21
CA LEU A 172 7.81 5.29 -5.57
C LEU A 172 8.05 6.78 -5.34
N ARG A 173 8.52 7.16 -4.15
CA ARG A 173 8.76 8.55 -3.78
C ARG A 173 9.76 9.23 -4.73
N ILE A 174 10.85 8.56 -5.06
CA ILE A 174 11.88 9.13 -5.95
C ILE A 174 11.38 9.21 -7.40
N LEU A 175 10.70 8.18 -7.89
CA LEU A 175 10.19 8.13 -9.25
C LEU A 175 9.10 9.19 -9.48
N LYS A 176 8.17 9.33 -8.53
CA LYS A 176 7.15 10.39 -8.54
C LYS A 176 7.79 11.78 -8.50
N ALA A 177 8.74 12.02 -7.59
CA ALA A 177 9.42 13.31 -7.48
C ALA A 177 10.20 13.72 -8.75
N ARG A 178 10.59 12.75 -9.57
CA ARG A 178 11.30 12.97 -10.83
C ARG A 178 10.42 12.87 -12.07
N ASN A 179 9.12 12.62 -11.89
CA ASN A 179 8.16 12.41 -12.98
C ASN A 179 8.62 11.32 -13.99
N HIS A 180 9.11 10.19 -13.48
CA HIS A 180 9.63 9.06 -14.28
C HIS A 180 8.65 7.90 -14.36
N GLY A 181 8.34 7.41 -15.57
CA GLY A 181 7.40 6.30 -15.77
C GLY A 181 7.99 4.91 -15.45
N LEU A 182 7.36 3.85 -15.99
CA LEU A 182 7.82 2.46 -15.82
C LEU A 182 9.14 2.16 -16.55
N MET A 183 9.41 2.86 -17.65
CA MET A 183 10.65 2.72 -18.40
C MET A 183 11.48 3.99 -18.26
N ILE A 184 12.70 3.86 -17.75
CA ILE A 184 13.63 4.99 -17.59
C ILE A 184 14.95 4.73 -18.29
N HIS A 185 15.68 5.80 -18.58
CA HIS A 185 17.01 5.68 -19.13
C HIS A 185 17.99 5.15 -18.06
N VAL A 186 18.97 4.33 -18.45
CA VAL A 186 19.98 3.74 -17.55
C VAL A 186 20.76 4.82 -16.80
N LYS A 187 20.97 5.99 -17.41
CA LYS A 187 21.57 7.16 -16.76
C LYS A 187 20.74 7.61 -15.54
N ASP A 188 19.42 7.72 -15.72
CA ASP A 188 18.51 8.16 -14.66
C ASP A 188 18.45 7.12 -13.54
N TYR A 189 18.42 5.83 -13.89
CA TYR A 189 18.53 4.76 -12.91
C TYR A 189 19.80 4.88 -12.06
N LYS A 190 20.97 5.13 -12.66
CA LYS A 190 22.23 5.30 -11.91
C LYS A 190 22.14 6.44 -10.89
N GLU A 191 21.40 7.50 -11.18
CA GLU A 191 21.16 8.60 -10.24
C GLU A 191 20.16 8.23 -9.14
N ILE A 192 19.09 7.50 -9.49
CA ILE A 192 18.12 6.97 -8.52
C ILE A 192 18.82 6.01 -7.56
N ARG A 193 19.62 5.08 -8.09
CA ARG A 193 20.45 4.13 -7.34
C ARG A 193 21.35 4.84 -6.33
N LYS A 194 22.07 5.89 -6.76
CA LYS A 194 22.89 6.72 -5.85
C LYS A 194 22.06 7.36 -4.74
N SER A 195 20.88 7.90 -5.08
CA SER A 195 19.99 8.52 -4.10
C SER A 195 19.46 7.52 -3.08
N LEU A 196 19.03 6.34 -3.53
CA LEU A 196 18.54 5.27 -2.66
C LEU A 196 19.64 4.78 -1.71
N ALA A 197 20.83 4.49 -2.23
CA ALA A 197 21.94 4.04 -1.40
C ALA A 197 22.33 5.08 -0.33
N LYS A 198 22.31 6.37 -0.68
CA LYS A 198 22.50 7.47 0.28
C LYS A 198 21.42 7.49 1.36
N GLN A 199 20.15 7.29 1.00
CA GLN A 199 19.04 7.24 1.96
C GLN A 199 19.16 6.04 2.92
N LEU A 200 19.69 4.92 2.44
CA LEU A 200 19.91 3.71 3.25
C LEU A 200 21.21 3.76 4.07
N GLY A 201 22.12 4.71 3.79
CA GLY A 201 23.45 4.73 4.40
C GLY A 201 24.35 3.57 3.94
N VAL A 202 24.11 3.02 2.74
CA VAL A 202 24.84 1.86 2.20
C VAL A 202 25.75 2.29 1.06
N ASN A 203 26.95 1.69 0.99
CA ASN A 203 27.84 1.92 -0.13
C ASN A 203 27.41 1.11 -1.37
N LEU A 204 27.49 1.72 -2.54
CA LEU A 204 27.05 1.15 -3.81
C LEU A 204 27.79 -0.13 -4.20
N GLU A 205 29.07 -0.27 -3.86
CA GLU A 205 29.82 -1.50 -4.14
C GLU A 205 29.45 -2.65 -3.19
N GLN A 206 28.73 -2.35 -2.10
CA GLN A 206 28.35 -3.32 -1.08
C GLN A 206 26.95 -3.91 -1.28
N ILE A 207 26.15 -3.40 -2.21
CA ILE A 207 24.76 -3.83 -2.44
C ILE A 207 24.64 -5.36 -2.62
N ALA A 208 25.50 -5.97 -3.44
CA ALA A 208 25.49 -7.41 -3.66
C ALA A 208 25.88 -8.21 -2.39
N ARG A 209 26.81 -7.68 -1.59
CA ARG A 209 27.21 -8.29 -0.31
C ARG A 209 26.08 -8.20 0.70
N GLU A 210 25.45 -7.03 0.81
CA GLU A 210 24.31 -6.81 1.70
C GLU A 210 23.13 -7.71 1.34
N ARG A 211 22.79 -7.85 0.05
CA ARG A 211 21.79 -8.83 -0.38
C ARG A 211 22.12 -10.24 0.10
N ASN A 212 23.35 -10.70 -0.10
CA ASN A 212 23.76 -12.03 0.31
C ASN A 212 23.73 -12.23 1.84
N ARG A 213 24.03 -11.17 2.60
CA ARG A 213 23.89 -11.16 4.06
C ARG A 213 22.41 -11.34 4.46
N LEU A 214 21.53 -10.52 3.88
CA LEU A 214 20.09 -10.57 4.16
C LEU A 214 19.48 -11.94 3.82
N ILE A 215 19.85 -12.55 2.69
CA ILE A 215 19.39 -13.90 2.32
C ILE A 215 19.75 -14.93 3.40
N ARG A 216 20.96 -14.84 3.98
CA ARG A 216 21.42 -15.79 5.01
C ARG A 216 20.72 -15.59 6.36
N GLU A 217 20.38 -14.34 6.70
CA GLU A 217 19.82 -14.00 8.01
C GLU A 217 18.31 -14.27 8.10
N SER A 218 17.58 -14.10 7.00
CA SER A 218 16.12 -13.91 7.08
C SER A 218 15.28 -15.04 6.47
N ASN A 219 15.87 -16.05 5.83
CA ASN A 219 15.13 -16.98 4.94
C ASN A 219 14.21 -16.23 3.95
N SER A 220 14.46 -14.95 3.68
CA SER A 220 13.51 -14.05 3.04
C SER A 220 13.39 -14.35 1.56
N GLU A 221 12.16 -14.52 1.11
CA GLU A 221 11.82 -14.55 -0.30
C GLU A 221 11.86 -13.12 -0.90
N PHE A 222 11.81 -13.07 -2.23
CA PHE A 222 11.73 -11.85 -3.02
C PHE A 222 10.52 -10.99 -2.65
N LEU A 223 10.56 -9.70 -3.00
CA LEU A 223 9.38 -8.85 -2.86
C LEU A 223 8.18 -9.45 -3.58
N GLN A 224 7.16 -9.86 -2.83
CA GLN A 224 5.88 -10.32 -3.35
C GLN A 224 4.85 -9.23 -3.10
N LEU A 225 4.16 -8.81 -4.15
CA LEU A 225 2.93 -8.03 -4.01
C LEU A 225 1.73 -8.97 -4.08
N SER A 226 0.64 -8.63 -3.39
CA SER A 226 -0.66 -9.14 -3.78
C SER A 226 -0.99 -8.73 -5.22
N HIS A 227 -1.82 -9.54 -5.88
CA HIS A 227 -2.25 -9.24 -7.25
C HIS A 227 -3.01 -7.91 -7.31
N GLU A 228 -3.80 -7.65 -6.28
CA GLU A 228 -4.60 -6.45 -6.09
C GLU A 228 -3.74 -5.19 -6.01
N LEU A 229 -2.66 -5.24 -5.23
CA LEU A 229 -1.72 -4.13 -5.10
C LEU A 229 -0.95 -3.88 -6.40
N ASP A 230 -0.66 -4.95 -7.14
CA ASP A 230 0.01 -4.87 -8.43
C ASP A 230 -0.85 -4.15 -9.49
N VAL A 231 -2.13 -4.54 -9.60
CA VAL A 231 -3.09 -3.90 -10.50
C VAL A 231 -3.24 -2.41 -10.15
N PHE A 232 -3.39 -2.09 -8.87
CA PHE A 232 -3.54 -0.70 -8.43
C PHE A 232 -2.35 0.18 -8.84
N ILE A 233 -1.11 -0.27 -8.57
CA ILE A 233 0.10 0.51 -8.88
C ILE A 233 0.20 0.77 -10.38
N LEU A 234 -0.14 -0.21 -11.21
CA LEU A 234 -0.14 -0.04 -12.66
C LEU A 234 -1.15 1.02 -13.10
N SER A 235 -2.39 0.95 -12.59
CA SER A 235 -3.41 1.96 -12.85
C SER A 235 -2.97 3.37 -12.39
N TYR A 236 -2.35 3.47 -11.21
CA TYR A 236 -1.86 4.74 -10.66
C TYR A 236 -0.74 5.36 -11.51
N ILE A 237 0.19 4.57 -12.00
CA ILE A 237 1.28 5.11 -12.83
C ILE A 237 0.75 5.65 -14.15
N VAL A 238 -0.26 5.01 -14.71
CA VAL A 238 -0.94 5.48 -15.92
C VAL A 238 -1.65 6.80 -15.67
N SER A 239 -2.36 6.93 -14.54
CA SER A 239 -3.13 8.14 -14.22
C SER A 239 -2.26 9.38 -14.12
N LEU A 240 -1.05 9.22 -13.59
CA LEU A 240 -0.09 10.32 -13.41
C LEU A 240 0.47 10.88 -14.74
N GLY A 241 0.16 10.30 -15.91
CA GLY A 241 0.60 10.81 -17.21
C GLY A 241 2.13 10.88 -17.36
N VAL A 242 2.85 10.00 -16.66
CA VAL A 242 4.28 10.12 -16.39
C VAL A 242 5.14 9.96 -17.64
N ILE A 243 6.24 10.71 -17.71
CA ILE A 243 7.20 10.70 -18.83
C ILE A 243 7.98 9.36 -18.84
N GLY A 244 7.76 8.56 -19.88
CA GLY A 244 8.43 7.28 -20.12
C GLY A 244 7.75 6.51 -21.25
N LYS A 245 8.41 5.49 -21.82
CA LYS A 245 7.72 4.57 -22.74
C LYS A 245 6.86 3.61 -21.92
N PHE A 246 5.54 3.76 -21.95
CA PHE A 246 4.65 2.68 -21.53
C PHE A 246 4.79 1.54 -22.53
N ASP A 247 5.24 0.37 -22.08
CA ASP A 247 5.18 -0.84 -22.91
C ASP A 247 3.71 -1.09 -23.29
N PRO A 248 3.39 -1.33 -24.59
CA PRO A 248 2.04 -1.68 -25.03
C PRO A 248 1.39 -2.81 -24.20
N LYS A 249 2.17 -3.73 -23.63
CA LYS A 249 1.71 -4.80 -22.73
C LYS A 249 1.01 -4.25 -21.48
N TYR A 250 1.46 -3.12 -20.93
CA TYR A 250 0.83 -2.52 -19.75
C TYR A 250 -0.43 -1.74 -20.12
N LYS A 251 -0.56 -1.32 -21.39
CA LYS A 251 -1.71 -0.56 -21.87
C LYS A 251 -3.02 -1.35 -21.87
N SER A 252 -2.92 -2.69 -21.99
CA SER A 252 -4.07 -3.60 -21.91
C SER A 252 -4.48 -3.98 -20.48
N LEU A 253 -3.69 -3.62 -19.47
CA LEU A 253 -3.98 -3.88 -18.05
C LEU A 253 -4.63 -2.68 -17.36
N ILE A 254 -4.90 -1.61 -18.11
CA ILE A 254 -5.42 -0.35 -17.62
C ILE A 254 -6.94 -0.42 -17.53
N ASP A 255 -7.49 -0.21 -16.33
CA ASP A 255 -8.87 0.25 -16.18
C ASP A 255 -8.85 1.78 -16.10
N PRO A 256 -9.33 2.51 -17.13
CA PRO A 256 -9.26 3.97 -17.16
C PRO A 256 -10.02 4.65 -16.02
N GLU A 257 -10.94 3.95 -15.35
CA GLU A 257 -11.67 4.49 -14.19
C GLU A 257 -10.77 4.73 -12.98
N ASP A 258 -9.62 4.05 -12.82
CA ASP A 258 -8.73 4.15 -11.63
C ASP A 258 -7.94 5.47 -11.50
N SER A 259 -8.09 6.40 -12.45
CA SER A 259 -7.12 7.47 -12.69
C SER A 259 -7.46 8.85 -12.10
N ASP A 260 -8.70 9.09 -11.66
CA ASP A 260 -9.19 10.46 -11.49
C ASP A 260 -8.99 11.09 -10.08
N GLU A 261 -8.43 10.40 -9.07
CA GLU A 261 -8.48 10.91 -7.67
C GLU A 261 -7.25 10.66 -6.75
N PHE A 262 -6.02 10.56 -7.28
CA PHE A 262 -4.82 10.37 -6.43
C PHE A 262 -3.59 11.22 -6.78
#